data_AF-A0A3L7YYM5-F1
#
_entry.id   AF-A0A3L7YYM5-F1
#
_cell.length_a   1.000
_cell.length_b   1.000
_cell.length_c   1.000
_cell.angle_alpha   90.00
_cell.angle_beta   90.00
_cell.angle_gamma   90.00
#
_symmetry.space_group_name_H-M   'P 1'
#
loop_
_entity.id
_entity.type
_entity.pdbx_description
1 polymer ?
#
loop_
_entity_poly.entity_id
_entity_poly.type
_entity_poly.pdbx_seq_one_letter_code
_entity_poly.pdbx_strand_id
1 'polypeptide(L)'
;MTPLRPNSLQTVIDATTPMAPPRWALLQRQLLEAQTRACHEFYARYFDDRGYLNCVPRWSGDDGPDDALENVLNWTVLHALGADDSILHLYKKALEGHFRQYTEAKTTDVALGRDGMYFQEFHACFDWFHHGEAWSPIFLQGLSDPNDRTLIARMRRWTGWYMGENPHVPNYDPEHKVIRSFFNGSRGPLLRPATALDWAGDPIDVEGRFDALHGEQSFDQMLEHFRDYTDVVGDNHVNLGATTLGLAAYALTGEEKYRDWVRDYLNAWVERTEKNNGLIPSSVGLDGTVDSGYGWYGGVYGWGFSVMQIPWNGRVAHRAYHTRTPFSFANGVLMTGNADYVSLFRRMIDNVNSHATVQDGKTLYPHMYGRLDRLEKIKNGESLAGLPETGPEGWYEYRASKFAPSAFALWYWTHDQSALDLLDHVPPWVDFINGSDPTFPERALEADLEALRQKVEGFRADLRSPDTTMSDDMNHFNPATIGALTQLMLGGIPTGRDVHALHAQLRYFDPARRRAGLPEQVAALVDGMTADGVTVHLVNLDPVDAHSVVVQGGAYNEHRLTHVRDSDGGEHNPQGVPFAVRLAPGAAIHLTISMDRYANPPTFSFPWV
;
A
#
# COMPACT_ATOMS: atom_id res chain seq x y z
N MET A 1 -8.07 -26.48 13.51
CA MET A 1 -9.37 -25.86 13.87
C MET A 1 -9.55 -25.93 15.38
N THR A 2 -9.15 -24.86 16.07
CA THR A 2 -9.59 -24.62 17.44
C THR A 2 -10.87 -23.80 17.34
N PRO A 3 -11.99 -24.20 17.93
CA PRO A 3 -13.21 -23.41 17.86
C PRO A 3 -12.97 -22.06 18.53
N LEU A 4 -13.27 -20.97 17.81
CA LEU A 4 -13.32 -19.61 18.34
C LEU A 4 -14.23 -19.61 19.57
N ARG A 5 -13.74 -19.04 20.67
CA ARG A 5 -14.45 -19.02 21.95
C ARG A 5 -15.73 -18.19 21.79
N PRO A 6 -16.92 -18.74 22.07
CA PRO A 6 -18.10 -17.92 22.27
C PRO A 6 -17.87 -17.06 23.54
N ASN A 7 -18.00 -15.73 23.41
CA ASN A 7 -17.62 -14.66 24.36
C ASN A 7 -16.17 -14.15 24.26
N SER A 8 -15.81 -13.58 23.11
CA SER A 8 -14.53 -12.90 22.88
C SER A 8 -14.32 -11.62 23.73
N LEU A 9 -15.39 -10.98 24.20
CA LEU A 9 -15.30 -9.76 25.03
C LEU A 9 -15.46 -10.11 26.51
N GLN A 10 -14.42 -10.68 27.11
CA GLN A 10 -14.43 -11.05 28.54
C GLN A 10 -14.22 -9.83 29.44
N THR A 11 -13.48 -8.83 28.95
CA THR A 11 -13.18 -7.60 29.67
C THR A 11 -14.05 -6.47 29.15
N VAL A 12 -14.74 -5.81 30.07
CA VAL A 12 -15.54 -4.60 29.81
C VAL A 12 -15.08 -3.54 30.79
N ILE A 13 -14.68 -2.37 30.27
CA ILE A 13 -14.25 -1.22 31.06
C ILE A 13 -15.36 -0.16 30.99
N ASP A 14 -15.91 0.24 32.14
CA ASP A 14 -16.93 1.28 32.23
C ASP A 14 -16.27 2.64 32.46
N ALA A 15 -16.37 3.54 31.48
CA ALA A 15 -15.89 4.90 31.53
C ALA A 15 -17.06 5.84 31.89
N THR A 16 -17.03 6.38 33.10
CA THR A 16 -18.11 7.22 33.63
C THR A 16 -17.70 8.66 33.89
N THR A 17 -16.41 8.97 33.77
CA THR A 17 -15.83 10.30 34.02
C THR A 17 -16.26 11.28 32.92
N PRO A 18 -17.10 12.29 33.23
CA PRO A 18 -17.54 13.28 32.24
C PRO A 18 -16.39 14.17 31.81
N MET A 19 -16.36 14.54 30.54
CA MET A 19 -15.34 15.43 29.97
C MET A 19 -15.97 16.37 28.95
N ALA A 20 -15.55 17.64 28.95
CA ALA A 20 -15.89 18.53 27.85
C ALA A 20 -15.27 17.98 26.55
N PRO A 21 -16.02 17.88 25.44
CA PRO A 21 -15.50 17.44 24.16
C PRO A 21 -14.21 18.17 23.77
N PRO A 22 -13.07 17.46 23.66
CA PRO A 22 -11.84 18.08 23.25
C PRO A 22 -11.90 18.41 21.77
N ARG A 23 -11.21 19.47 21.36
CA ARG A 23 -11.33 20.00 20.00
C ARG A 23 -10.89 19.01 18.92
N TRP A 24 -9.81 18.26 19.15
CA TRP A 24 -9.37 17.20 18.23
C TRP A 24 -10.48 16.15 17.98
N ALA A 25 -11.31 15.82 18.99
CA ALA A 25 -12.35 14.80 18.84
C ALA A 25 -13.49 15.30 17.94
N LEU A 26 -13.86 16.58 18.10
CA LEU A 26 -14.84 17.24 17.23
C LEU A 26 -14.33 17.33 15.79
N LEU A 27 -13.07 17.70 15.59
CA LEU A 27 -12.44 17.75 14.27
C LEU A 27 -12.38 16.39 13.60
N GLN A 28 -12.05 15.33 14.36
CA GLN A 28 -12.00 13.96 13.86
C GLN A 28 -13.35 13.50 13.32
N ARG A 29 -14.44 13.71 14.07
CA ARG A 29 -15.79 13.37 13.61
C ARG A 29 -16.23 14.22 12.42
N GLN A 30 -15.98 15.52 12.47
CA GLN A 30 -16.27 16.42 11.35
C GLN A 30 -15.55 15.99 10.08
N LEU A 31 -14.29 15.55 10.17
CA LEU A 31 -13.51 15.08 9.03
C LEU A 31 -14.09 13.78 8.45
N LEU A 32 -14.46 12.80 9.28
CA LEU A 32 -15.12 11.57 8.82
C LEU A 32 -16.44 11.86 8.08
N GLU A 33 -17.27 12.73 8.64
CA GLU A 33 -18.56 13.12 8.03
C GLU A 33 -18.39 13.93 6.74
N ALA A 34 -17.45 14.89 6.73
CA ALA A 34 -17.20 15.72 5.57
C ALA A 34 -16.65 14.91 4.40
N GLN A 35 -15.70 14.00 4.67
CA GLN A 35 -15.20 13.07 3.66
C GLN A 35 -16.32 12.19 3.12
N THR A 36 -17.21 11.69 3.99
CA THR A 36 -18.36 10.88 3.56
C THR A 36 -19.18 11.63 2.51
N ARG A 37 -19.61 12.86 2.80
CA ARG A 37 -20.37 13.69 1.86
C ARG A 37 -19.61 13.99 0.56
N ALA A 38 -18.31 14.27 0.67
CA ALA A 38 -17.47 14.55 -0.50
C ALA A 38 -17.29 13.31 -1.39
N CYS A 39 -17.12 12.12 -0.82
CA CYS A 39 -17.06 10.86 -1.55
C CYS A 39 -18.35 10.61 -2.36
N HIS A 40 -19.53 10.90 -1.79
CA HIS A 40 -20.80 10.80 -2.53
C HIS A 40 -20.82 11.72 -3.76
N GLU A 41 -20.38 12.96 -3.60
CA GLU A 41 -20.35 13.92 -4.71
C GLU A 41 -19.31 13.56 -5.77
N PHE A 42 -18.12 13.15 -5.34
CA PHE A 42 -17.06 12.64 -6.22
C PHE A 42 -17.55 11.42 -7.01
N TYR A 43 -18.21 10.47 -6.35
CA TYR A 43 -18.77 9.29 -7.02
C TYR A 43 -19.79 9.69 -8.07
N ALA A 44 -20.74 10.56 -7.72
CA ALA A 44 -21.79 11.03 -8.63
C ALA A 44 -21.23 11.79 -9.84
N ARG A 45 -20.04 12.40 -9.70
CA ARG A 45 -19.34 13.11 -10.78
C ARG A 45 -18.64 12.15 -11.73
N TYR A 46 -17.85 11.21 -11.20
CA TYR A 46 -16.91 10.43 -12.00
C TYR A 46 -17.35 9.00 -12.31
N PHE A 47 -18.44 8.52 -11.71
CA PHE A 47 -18.95 7.17 -11.96
C PHE A 47 -20.38 7.18 -12.47
N ASP A 48 -20.70 6.25 -13.36
CA ASP A 48 -22.06 6.05 -13.85
C ASP A 48 -22.87 5.06 -12.99
N ASP A 49 -24.12 4.80 -13.39
CA ASP A 49 -25.01 3.89 -12.67
C ASP A 49 -24.54 2.43 -12.66
N ARG A 50 -23.67 2.03 -13.59
CA ARG A 50 -23.04 0.71 -13.64
C ARG A 50 -21.78 0.66 -12.76
N GLY A 51 -21.34 1.80 -12.21
CA GLY A 51 -20.08 1.92 -11.48
C GLY A 51 -18.87 2.02 -12.40
N TYR A 52 -19.07 2.34 -13.68
CA TYR A 52 -17.95 2.56 -14.61
C TYR A 52 -17.35 3.93 -14.32
N LEU A 53 -16.03 4.03 -14.38
CA LEU A 53 -15.36 5.32 -14.36
C LEU A 53 -15.65 6.04 -15.68
N ASN A 54 -16.04 7.31 -15.59
CA ASN A 54 -16.35 8.17 -16.73
C ASN A 54 -15.06 8.74 -17.34
N CYS A 55 -14.27 7.87 -17.95
CA CYS A 55 -13.04 8.18 -18.68
C CYS A 55 -12.96 7.38 -19.99
N VAL A 56 -11.90 7.59 -20.77
CA VAL A 56 -11.54 6.71 -21.88
C VAL A 56 -10.82 5.48 -21.31
N PRO A 57 -11.40 4.26 -21.38
CA PRO A 57 -10.73 3.06 -20.87
C PRO A 57 -9.57 2.68 -21.78
N ARG A 58 -8.37 2.58 -21.23
CA ARG A 58 -7.14 2.24 -21.96
C ARG A 58 -6.31 1.16 -21.27
N TRP A 59 -5.48 0.53 -22.07
CA TRP A 59 -4.35 -0.28 -21.61
C TRP A 59 -3.13 0.62 -21.70
N SER A 60 -2.45 0.87 -20.59
CA SER A 60 -1.23 1.66 -20.57
C SER A 60 -0.56 1.53 -19.20
N GLY A 61 0.74 1.85 -19.10
CA GLY A 61 1.42 2.11 -17.83
C GLY A 61 1.39 3.58 -17.39
N ASP A 62 0.83 4.48 -18.21
CA ASP A 62 0.68 5.90 -17.87
C ASP A 62 -0.76 6.28 -17.46
N ASP A 63 -1.74 5.59 -18.04
CA ASP A 63 -3.18 5.90 -17.95
C ASP A 63 -4.01 4.61 -17.99
N GLY A 64 -3.60 3.65 -17.17
CA GLY A 64 -4.00 2.26 -17.23
C GLY A 64 -5.27 1.92 -16.46
N PRO A 65 -5.66 0.63 -16.47
CA PRO A 65 -6.72 0.13 -15.60
C PRO A 65 -6.40 0.21 -14.11
N ASP A 66 -5.12 0.20 -13.74
CA ASP A 66 -4.68 0.35 -12.36
C ASP A 66 -5.04 1.72 -11.78
N ASP A 67 -4.71 2.79 -12.51
CA ASP A 67 -5.04 4.16 -12.14
C ASP A 67 -6.54 4.36 -11.94
N ALA A 68 -7.38 3.70 -12.75
CA ALA A 68 -8.82 3.86 -12.69
C ALA A 68 -9.39 3.43 -11.33
N LEU A 69 -8.86 2.35 -10.75
CA LEU A 69 -9.33 1.83 -9.47
C LEU A 69 -8.78 2.63 -8.28
N GLU A 70 -7.69 3.39 -8.46
CA GLU A 70 -7.16 4.32 -7.43
C GLU A 70 -8.14 5.45 -7.06
N ASN A 71 -9.12 5.74 -7.93
CA ASN A 71 -10.17 6.72 -7.64
C ASN A 71 -11.04 6.36 -6.43
N VAL A 72 -11.00 5.10 -5.98
CA VAL A 72 -11.63 4.64 -4.73
C VAL A 72 -10.61 4.11 -3.70
N LEU A 73 -9.33 4.46 -3.86
CA LEU A 73 -8.27 4.17 -2.90
C LEU A 73 -8.62 4.73 -1.51
N ASN A 74 -8.32 3.96 -0.47
CA ASN A 74 -8.59 4.25 0.94
C ASN A 74 -10.07 4.27 1.37
N TRP A 75 -11.05 4.05 0.49
CA TRP A 75 -12.48 4.09 0.87
C TRP A 75 -12.83 2.97 1.87
N THR A 76 -12.24 1.79 1.70
CA THR A 76 -12.39 0.66 2.64
C THR A 76 -11.75 0.94 4.00
N VAL A 77 -10.66 1.72 4.04
CA VAL A 77 -10.02 2.14 5.30
C VAL A 77 -10.83 3.26 5.96
N LEU A 78 -11.33 4.23 5.19
CA LEU A 78 -12.22 5.29 5.69
C LEU A 78 -13.48 4.71 6.35
N HIS A 79 -14.09 3.70 5.72
CA HIS A 79 -15.17 2.94 6.33
C HIS A 79 -14.72 2.21 7.62
N ALA A 80 -13.57 1.52 7.58
CA ALA A 80 -13.03 0.81 8.74
C ALA A 80 -12.58 1.73 9.89
N LEU A 81 -12.40 3.04 9.65
CA LEU A 81 -12.16 4.06 10.68
C LEU A 81 -13.46 4.50 11.36
N GLY A 82 -14.61 4.42 10.67
CA GLY A 82 -15.92 4.79 11.21
C GLY A 82 -16.78 5.69 10.32
N ALA A 83 -16.43 5.85 9.04
CA ALA A 83 -17.32 6.51 8.07
C ALA A 83 -18.52 5.62 7.70
N ASP A 84 -19.59 6.24 7.20
CA ASP A 84 -20.88 5.59 6.96
C ASP A 84 -20.81 4.36 6.02
N ASP A 85 -21.73 3.41 6.20
CA ASP A 85 -21.87 2.18 5.39
C ASP A 85 -21.98 2.47 3.88
N SER A 86 -22.49 3.65 3.51
CA SER A 86 -22.57 4.09 2.11
C SER A 86 -21.22 4.16 1.40
N ILE A 87 -20.11 4.41 2.12
CA ILE A 87 -18.77 4.43 1.52
C ILE A 87 -18.35 3.04 1.05
N LEU A 88 -18.60 2.01 1.87
CA LEU A 88 -18.35 0.63 1.47
C LEU A 88 -19.25 0.21 0.31
N HIS A 89 -20.52 0.66 0.32
CA HIS A 89 -21.46 0.38 -0.77
C HIS A 89 -20.98 0.96 -2.11
N LEU A 90 -20.60 2.24 -2.14
CA LEU A 90 -20.12 2.91 -3.34
C LEU A 90 -18.79 2.32 -3.83
N TYR A 91 -17.86 2.04 -2.92
CA TYR A 91 -16.60 1.35 -3.25
C TYR A 91 -16.88 0.01 -3.95
N LYS A 92 -17.77 -0.84 -3.40
CA LYS A 92 -18.10 -2.12 -4.03
C LYS A 92 -18.76 -1.94 -5.39
N LYS A 93 -19.62 -0.93 -5.55
CA LYS A 93 -20.23 -0.61 -6.85
C LYS A 93 -19.18 -0.21 -7.89
N ALA A 94 -18.22 0.66 -7.53
CA ALA A 94 -17.09 0.99 -8.39
C ALA A 94 -16.21 -0.23 -8.70
N LEU A 95 -15.89 -1.07 -7.71
CA LEU A 95 -15.08 -2.27 -7.91
C LEU A 95 -15.72 -3.25 -8.91
N GLU A 96 -17.01 -3.54 -8.76
CA GLU A 96 -17.72 -4.41 -9.70
C GLU A 96 -17.88 -3.76 -11.08
N GLY A 97 -18.04 -2.44 -11.14
CA GLY A 97 -18.06 -1.67 -12.38
C GLY A 97 -16.71 -1.73 -13.11
N HIS A 98 -15.62 -1.52 -12.38
CA HIS A 98 -14.24 -1.60 -12.85
C HIS A 98 -13.94 -2.94 -13.52
N PHE A 99 -14.21 -4.05 -12.83
CA PHE A 99 -13.96 -5.37 -13.41
C PHE A 99 -14.75 -5.61 -14.68
N ARG A 100 -16.00 -5.15 -14.77
CA ARG A 100 -16.79 -5.26 -16.01
C ARG A 100 -16.22 -4.36 -17.11
N GLN A 101 -16.00 -3.08 -16.80
CA GLN A 101 -15.51 -2.06 -17.74
C GLN A 101 -14.21 -2.51 -18.41
N TYR A 102 -13.24 -3.00 -17.64
CA TYR A 102 -11.94 -3.41 -18.18
C TYR A 102 -11.90 -4.86 -18.67
N THR A 103 -12.91 -5.67 -18.38
CA THR A 103 -13.13 -6.94 -19.12
C THR A 103 -13.69 -6.65 -20.52
N GLU A 104 -14.57 -5.64 -20.64
CA GLU A 104 -15.16 -5.21 -21.91
C GLU A 104 -14.18 -4.41 -22.77
N ALA A 105 -13.33 -3.58 -22.15
CA ALA A 105 -12.29 -2.83 -22.83
C ALA A 105 -11.24 -3.78 -23.41
N LYS A 106 -10.90 -3.56 -24.68
CA LYS A 106 -9.99 -4.42 -25.46
C LYS A 106 -9.04 -3.56 -26.26
N THR A 107 -7.84 -4.09 -26.44
CA THR A 107 -6.85 -3.52 -27.35
C THR A 107 -6.97 -4.14 -28.74
N THR A 108 -6.45 -3.44 -29.74
CA THR A 108 -6.34 -3.86 -31.13
C THR A 108 -4.90 -4.23 -31.44
N ASP A 109 -3.96 -3.34 -31.11
CA ASP A 109 -2.55 -3.47 -31.46
C ASP A 109 -1.78 -4.24 -30.40
N VAL A 110 -2.05 -3.97 -29.11
CA VAL A 110 -1.43 -4.73 -28.01
C VAL A 110 -2.05 -6.12 -27.90
N ALA A 111 -1.27 -7.18 -28.11
CA ALA A 111 -1.79 -8.54 -28.05
C ALA A 111 -2.32 -8.95 -26.66
N LEU A 112 -1.74 -8.39 -25.59
CA LEU A 112 -2.03 -8.76 -24.19
C LEU A 112 -3.47 -8.43 -23.77
N GLY A 113 -4.06 -7.36 -24.30
CA GLY A 113 -5.42 -6.90 -23.95
C GLY A 113 -6.51 -7.23 -24.98
N ARG A 114 -6.22 -7.98 -26.06
CA ARG A 114 -7.17 -8.22 -27.18
C ARG A 114 -8.45 -8.94 -26.76
N ASP A 115 -8.35 -9.80 -25.74
CA ASP A 115 -9.49 -10.56 -25.21
C ASP A 115 -10.13 -9.91 -23.97
N GLY A 116 -9.73 -8.69 -23.64
CA GLY A 116 -10.10 -7.98 -22.42
C GLY A 116 -8.83 -7.58 -21.65
N MET A 117 -8.76 -6.35 -21.17
CA MET A 117 -7.66 -5.88 -20.32
C MET A 117 -7.67 -6.60 -18.96
N TYR A 118 -8.84 -7.05 -18.52
CA TYR A 118 -9.03 -7.95 -17.39
C TYR A 118 -9.54 -9.32 -17.86
N PHE A 119 -9.09 -10.36 -17.16
CA PHE A 119 -9.64 -11.71 -17.28
C PHE A 119 -9.77 -12.33 -15.88
N GLN A 120 -10.94 -12.89 -15.57
CA GLN A 120 -11.26 -13.41 -14.23
C GLN A 120 -10.98 -12.40 -13.10
N GLU A 121 -11.36 -11.14 -13.35
CA GLU A 121 -11.30 -10.02 -12.38
C GLU A 121 -9.87 -9.65 -11.97
N PHE A 122 -8.89 -9.86 -12.85
CA PHE A 122 -7.49 -9.46 -12.64
C PHE A 122 -6.89 -9.00 -13.99
N HIS A 123 -5.83 -8.18 -13.95
CA HIS A 123 -5.09 -7.77 -15.16
C HIS A 123 -4.77 -8.98 -16.04
N ALA A 124 -4.89 -8.85 -17.35
CA ALA A 124 -4.52 -9.91 -18.27
C ALA A 124 -3.02 -10.24 -18.12
N CYS A 125 -2.15 -9.24 -18.23
CA CYS A 125 -0.71 -9.38 -18.06
C CYS A 125 -0.07 -7.99 -17.85
N PHE A 126 0.46 -7.70 -16.66
CA PHE A 126 1.18 -6.46 -16.38
C PHE A 126 2.13 -6.67 -15.18
N ASP A 127 2.62 -5.65 -14.51
CA ASP A 127 3.58 -5.85 -13.42
C ASP A 127 3.06 -5.50 -12.02
N TRP A 128 3.77 -5.96 -10.99
CA TRP A 128 3.38 -5.78 -9.59
C TRP A 128 3.52 -4.36 -9.04
N PHE A 129 4.15 -3.45 -9.77
CA PHE A 129 4.03 -2.02 -9.48
C PHE A 129 2.57 -1.62 -9.68
N HIS A 130 2.05 -1.82 -10.89
CA HIS A 130 0.71 -1.39 -11.28
C HIS A 130 -0.41 -2.32 -10.77
N HIS A 131 -0.19 -3.65 -10.70
CA HIS A 131 -1.08 -4.51 -9.89
C HIS A 131 -1.11 -4.04 -8.43
N GLY A 132 -0.01 -3.49 -7.97
CA GLY A 132 0.07 -2.94 -6.65
C GLY A 132 -0.90 -1.80 -6.38
N GLU A 133 -0.90 -0.86 -7.31
CA GLU A 133 -1.75 0.33 -7.31
C GLU A 133 -3.23 -0.06 -7.34
N ALA A 134 -3.64 -0.87 -8.32
CA ALA A 134 -5.04 -1.29 -8.42
C ALA A 134 -5.51 -2.20 -7.28
N TRP A 135 -4.63 -2.97 -6.62
CA TRP A 135 -5.05 -3.88 -5.55
C TRP A 135 -5.00 -3.25 -4.16
N SER A 136 -4.32 -2.11 -3.98
CA SER A 136 -4.31 -1.37 -2.71
C SER A 136 -5.74 -1.08 -2.18
N PRO A 137 -6.73 -0.68 -2.99
CA PRO A 137 -8.13 -0.57 -2.58
C PRO A 137 -8.76 -1.91 -2.12
N ILE A 138 -8.37 -3.02 -2.74
CA ILE A 138 -8.98 -4.35 -2.57
C ILE A 138 -8.42 -5.11 -1.37
N PHE A 139 -7.10 -5.08 -1.16
CA PHE A 139 -6.43 -5.83 -0.10
C PHE A 139 -6.94 -5.48 1.29
N LEU A 140 -7.41 -4.25 1.48
CA LEU A 140 -7.90 -3.75 2.75
C LEU A 140 -9.43 -3.88 2.90
N GLN A 141 -10.15 -4.40 1.90
CA GLN A 141 -11.60 -4.63 2.00
C GLN A 141 -11.97 -5.55 3.18
N GLY A 142 -11.12 -6.52 3.51
CA GLY A 142 -11.33 -7.40 4.67
C GLY A 142 -11.40 -6.65 6.01
N LEU A 143 -10.84 -5.43 6.10
CA LEU A 143 -11.00 -4.58 7.29
C LEU A 143 -12.45 -4.09 7.47
N SER A 144 -13.24 -4.11 6.41
CA SER A 144 -14.62 -3.61 6.39
C SER A 144 -15.65 -4.71 6.24
N ASP A 145 -15.36 -5.73 5.45
CA ASP A 145 -16.25 -6.86 5.20
C ASP A 145 -15.48 -8.17 5.05
N PRO A 146 -15.06 -8.79 6.17
CA PRO A 146 -14.24 -10.01 6.16
C PRO A 146 -14.98 -11.24 5.65
N ASN A 147 -16.32 -11.20 5.61
CA ASN A 147 -17.16 -12.34 5.25
C ASN A 147 -17.67 -12.26 3.80
N ASP A 148 -17.24 -11.26 3.02
CA ASP A 148 -17.60 -11.12 1.62
C ASP A 148 -17.13 -12.35 0.83
N ARG A 149 -18.10 -13.16 0.40
CA ARG A 149 -17.82 -14.42 -0.30
C ARG A 149 -17.14 -14.19 -1.65
N THR A 150 -17.42 -13.09 -2.31
CA THR A 150 -16.82 -12.73 -3.60
C THR A 150 -15.36 -12.35 -3.42
N LEU A 151 -15.05 -11.52 -2.41
CA LEU A 151 -13.68 -11.19 -2.03
C LEU A 151 -12.88 -12.45 -1.67
N ILE A 152 -13.44 -13.33 -0.85
CA ILE A 152 -12.80 -14.60 -0.48
C ILE A 152 -12.52 -15.45 -1.73
N ALA A 153 -13.50 -15.59 -2.64
CA ALA A 153 -13.33 -16.37 -3.86
C ALA A 153 -12.24 -15.76 -4.79
N ARG A 154 -12.20 -14.43 -4.91
CA ARG A 154 -11.17 -13.69 -5.64
C ARG A 154 -9.78 -13.94 -5.07
N MET A 155 -9.60 -13.71 -3.76
CA MET A 155 -8.31 -13.91 -3.10
C MET A 155 -7.82 -15.35 -3.22
N ARG A 156 -8.70 -16.35 -3.02
CA ARG A 156 -8.31 -17.75 -3.22
C ARG A 156 -7.84 -18.02 -4.65
N ARG A 157 -8.56 -17.53 -5.65
CA ARG A 157 -8.25 -17.76 -7.08
C ARG A 157 -6.96 -17.06 -7.49
N TRP A 158 -6.83 -15.76 -7.19
CA TRP A 158 -5.68 -14.96 -7.57
C TRP A 158 -4.41 -15.46 -6.90
N THR A 159 -4.43 -15.76 -5.60
CA THR A 159 -3.27 -16.35 -4.92
C THR A 159 -2.90 -17.71 -5.51
N GLY A 160 -3.88 -18.54 -5.90
CA GLY A 160 -3.64 -19.83 -6.55
C GLY A 160 -2.78 -19.75 -7.82
N TRP A 161 -2.87 -18.66 -8.60
CA TRP A 161 -2.02 -18.43 -9.78
C TRP A 161 -0.55 -18.20 -9.42
N TYR A 162 -0.28 -17.63 -8.24
CA TYR A 162 1.06 -17.38 -7.73
C TYR A 162 1.60 -18.51 -6.86
N MET A 163 0.80 -19.54 -6.56
CA MET A 163 1.23 -20.75 -5.85
C MET A 163 1.45 -21.96 -6.78
N GLY A 164 1.26 -21.78 -8.10
CA GLY A 164 1.35 -22.88 -9.07
C GLY A 164 0.17 -23.85 -9.04
N GLU A 165 -0.97 -23.47 -8.45
CA GLU A 165 -2.15 -24.34 -8.35
C GLU A 165 -2.94 -24.45 -9.67
N ASN A 166 -2.71 -23.51 -10.61
CA ASN A 166 -3.39 -23.49 -11.90
C ASN A 166 -2.38 -23.65 -13.06
N PRO A 167 -2.34 -24.81 -13.76
CA PRO A 167 -1.39 -25.03 -14.85
C PRO A 167 -1.65 -24.16 -16.09
N HIS A 168 -2.84 -23.56 -16.22
CA HIS A 168 -3.18 -22.66 -17.32
C HIS A 168 -2.77 -21.20 -17.08
N VAL A 169 -2.39 -20.85 -15.84
CA VAL A 169 -1.87 -19.52 -15.49
C VAL A 169 -0.52 -19.71 -14.77
N PRO A 170 0.53 -20.09 -15.50
CA PRO A 170 1.78 -20.54 -14.89
C PRO A 170 2.67 -19.35 -14.52
N ASN A 171 2.18 -18.45 -13.65
CA ASN A 171 2.93 -17.28 -13.18
C ASN A 171 4.10 -17.68 -12.27
N TYR A 172 3.94 -18.75 -11.50
CA TYR A 172 4.88 -19.17 -10.48
C TYR A 172 5.48 -20.55 -10.79
N ASP A 173 6.79 -20.67 -10.59
CA ASP A 173 7.50 -21.94 -10.57
C ASP A 173 7.80 -22.33 -9.11
N PRO A 174 7.19 -23.42 -8.59
CA PRO A 174 7.41 -23.86 -7.22
C PRO A 174 8.78 -24.52 -6.98
N GLU A 175 9.47 -24.99 -8.03
CA GLU A 175 10.79 -25.62 -7.88
C GLU A 175 11.86 -24.57 -7.57
N HIS A 176 11.94 -23.52 -8.39
CA HIS A 176 12.91 -22.44 -8.22
C HIS A 176 12.38 -21.28 -7.36
N LYS A 177 11.10 -21.33 -6.97
CA LYS A 177 10.39 -20.30 -6.20
C LYS A 177 10.48 -18.92 -6.87
N VAL A 178 10.14 -18.87 -8.15
CA VAL A 178 10.20 -17.66 -8.97
C VAL A 178 8.84 -17.31 -9.56
N ILE A 179 8.47 -16.03 -9.50
CA ILE A 179 7.46 -15.50 -10.40
C ILE A 179 8.16 -15.29 -11.75
N ARG A 180 7.68 -15.97 -12.78
CA ARG A 180 8.45 -16.26 -14.02
C ARG A 180 8.64 -15.05 -14.94
N SER A 181 7.96 -13.94 -14.66
CA SER A 181 8.14 -12.68 -15.37
C SER A 181 7.68 -11.52 -14.50
N PHE A 182 8.36 -10.38 -14.64
CA PHE A 182 7.88 -9.08 -14.18
C PHE A 182 6.49 -8.75 -14.76
N PHE A 183 6.24 -9.09 -16.04
CA PHE A 183 4.90 -9.04 -16.65
C PHE A 183 4.17 -10.37 -16.45
N ASN A 184 3.17 -10.40 -15.57
CA ASN A 184 2.38 -11.58 -15.21
C ASN A 184 0.91 -11.20 -14.96
N GLY A 185 0.03 -12.17 -14.70
CA GLY A 185 -1.37 -11.88 -14.43
C GLY A 185 -2.29 -13.05 -14.72
N SER A 186 -3.56 -12.79 -14.95
CA SER A 186 -4.58 -13.81 -15.18
C SER A 186 -4.42 -14.62 -16.49
N ARG A 187 -3.62 -14.12 -17.44
CA ARG A 187 -3.28 -14.81 -18.70
C ARG A 187 -1.86 -15.40 -18.68
N GLY A 188 -1.16 -15.36 -17.55
CA GLY A 188 0.17 -15.92 -17.41
C GLY A 188 1.31 -14.91 -17.62
N PRO A 189 2.57 -15.37 -17.53
CA PRO A 189 3.75 -14.52 -17.66
C PRO A 189 4.11 -14.21 -19.12
N LEU A 190 4.65 -13.01 -19.37
CA LEU A 190 5.24 -12.62 -20.65
C LEU A 190 6.69 -13.10 -20.74
N LEU A 191 6.92 -14.22 -21.44
CA LEU A 191 8.24 -14.87 -21.54
C LEU A 191 9.04 -14.40 -22.76
N ARG A 192 8.99 -13.10 -23.05
CA ARG A 192 9.81 -12.41 -24.04
C ARG A 192 10.11 -10.99 -23.54
N PRO A 193 11.14 -10.31 -24.08
CA PRO A 193 11.29 -8.88 -23.84
C PRO A 193 9.98 -8.13 -24.12
N ALA A 194 9.62 -7.21 -23.23
CA ALA A 194 8.51 -6.30 -23.46
C ALA A 194 8.90 -5.28 -24.53
N THR A 195 7.90 -4.81 -25.28
CA THR A 195 8.04 -3.72 -26.24
C THR A 195 7.45 -2.45 -25.65
N ALA A 196 7.84 -1.29 -26.15
CA ALA A 196 7.22 -0.03 -25.76
C ALA A 196 5.70 -0.04 -25.95
N LEU A 197 5.20 -0.76 -26.96
CA LEU A 197 3.76 -0.90 -27.22
C LEU A 197 3.06 -1.76 -26.16
N ASP A 198 3.72 -2.79 -25.60
CA ASP A 198 3.13 -3.58 -24.50
C ASP A 198 2.87 -2.71 -23.25
N TRP A 199 3.60 -1.60 -23.11
CA TRP A 199 3.45 -0.61 -22.05
C TRP A 199 2.52 0.54 -22.42
N ALA A 200 2.71 1.19 -23.57
CA ALA A 200 2.01 2.42 -23.95
C ALA A 200 0.55 2.21 -24.39
N GLY A 201 0.17 0.98 -24.74
CA GLY A 201 -1.17 0.71 -25.25
C GLY A 201 -1.36 0.94 -26.74
N ASP A 202 -2.62 0.90 -27.17
CA ASP A 202 -3.01 1.26 -28.54
C ASP A 202 -2.81 2.77 -28.81
N PRO A 203 -2.56 3.20 -30.05
CA PRO A 203 -2.37 4.61 -30.42
C PRO A 203 -3.53 5.52 -30.02
N ILE A 204 -3.22 6.75 -29.59
CA ILE A 204 -4.18 7.84 -29.32
C ILE A 204 -3.66 9.21 -29.78
N ASP A 205 -4.60 10.10 -30.06
CA ASP A 205 -4.34 11.53 -30.22
C ASP A 205 -4.25 12.19 -28.84
N VAL A 206 -3.05 12.62 -28.45
CA VAL A 206 -2.77 13.20 -27.13
C VAL A 206 -2.96 14.72 -27.13
N GLU A 207 -2.28 15.42 -28.03
CA GLU A 207 -2.28 16.89 -28.09
C GLU A 207 -3.70 17.48 -28.16
N GLY A 208 -3.99 18.39 -27.23
CA GLY A 208 -5.28 19.10 -27.17
C GLY A 208 -6.46 18.23 -26.71
N ARG A 209 -6.23 16.96 -26.35
CA ARG A 209 -7.26 16.04 -25.87
C ARG A 209 -7.02 15.53 -24.46
N PHE A 210 -5.76 15.25 -24.09
CA PHE A 210 -5.41 14.67 -22.79
C PHE A 210 -4.21 15.38 -22.16
N ASP A 211 -4.16 15.35 -20.83
CA ASP A 211 -3.05 15.86 -20.02
C ASP A 211 -2.21 14.67 -19.51
N ALA A 212 -1.33 14.13 -20.35
CA ALA A 212 -0.52 12.96 -19.99
C ALA A 212 0.37 13.22 -18.76
N LEU A 213 0.43 12.25 -17.84
CA LEU A 213 1.09 12.36 -16.53
C LEU A 213 2.57 12.78 -16.59
N HIS A 214 3.29 12.36 -17.64
CA HIS A 214 4.70 12.62 -17.81
C HIS A 214 4.99 13.76 -18.81
N GLY A 215 3.93 14.41 -19.31
CA GLY A 215 4.00 15.57 -20.19
C GLY A 215 4.14 15.24 -21.68
N GLU A 216 3.93 13.99 -22.07
CA GLU A 216 3.86 13.56 -23.46
C GLU A 216 2.77 14.34 -24.19
N GLN A 217 3.08 14.78 -25.41
CA GLN A 217 2.20 15.51 -26.31
C GLN A 217 1.77 14.67 -27.52
N SER A 218 2.33 13.47 -27.67
CA SER A 218 2.03 12.55 -28.77
C SER A 218 2.24 11.10 -28.36
N PHE A 219 1.60 10.18 -29.10
CA PHE A 219 1.80 8.74 -28.88
C PHE A 219 3.25 8.29 -29.16
N ASP A 220 3.95 8.93 -30.09
CA ASP A 220 5.37 8.64 -30.34
C ASP A 220 6.24 8.93 -29.10
N GLN A 221 5.91 9.99 -28.35
CA GLN A 221 6.59 10.28 -27.09
C GLN A 221 6.25 9.24 -26.01
N MET A 222 5.01 8.74 -25.94
CA MET A 222 4.66 7.62 -25.04
C MET A 222 5.46 6.36 -25.40
N LEU A 223 5.64 6.05 -26.68
CA LEU A 223 6.50 4.93 -27.10
C LEU A 223 7.99 5.18 -26.74
N GLU A 224 8.47 6.41 -26.89
CA GLU A 224 9.83 6.77 -26.50
C GLU A 224 10.06 6.64 -24.99
N HIS A 225 9.05 6.98 -24.18
CA HIS A 225 9.05 6.82 -22.72
C HIS A 225 9.37 5.37 -22.34
N PHE A 226 8.68 4.41 -22.96
CA PHE A 226 8.79 2.99 -22.65
C PHE A 226 9.85 2.24 -23.47
N ARG A 227 10.64 2.94 -24.31
CA ARG A 227 11.64 2.33 -25.19
C ARG A 227 12.59 1.36 -24.47
N ASP A 228 12.99 1.72 -23.26
CA ASP A 228 14.02 0.98 -22.49
C ASP A 228 13.41 0.06 -21.40
N TYR A 229 12.09 -0.17 -21.40
CA TYR A 229 11.37 -1.00 -20.42
C TYR A 229 11.23 -2.47 -20.89
N THR A 230 12.33 -3.07 -21.33
CA THR A 230 12.30 -4.35 -22.07
C THR A 230 12.49 -5.58 -21.18
N ASP A 231 13.16 -5.42 -20.05
CA ASP A 231 13.77 -6.51 -19.29
C ASP A 231 12.79 -7.08 -18.25
N VAL A 232 11.87 -7.92 -18.73
CA VAL A 232 10.74 -8.45 -17.94
C VAL A 232 10.76 -9.96 -17.73
N VAL A 233 11.67 -10.71 -18.34
CA VAL A 233 11.72 -12.18 -18.20
C VAL A 233 12.48 -12.56 -16.94
N GLY A 234 11.92 -13.48 -16.13
CA GLY A 234 12.46 -13.84 -14.83
C GLY A 234 11.77 -13.12 -13.68
N ASP A 235 12.21 -13.41 -12.46
CA ASP A 235 11.68 -12.77 -11.26
C ASP A 235 12.33 -11.41 -11.03
N ASN A 236 11.63 -10.55 -10.31
CA ASN A 236 12.06 -9.20 -10.01
C ASN A 236 11.58 -8.81 -8.61
N HIS A 237 12.37 -8.03 -7.87
CA HIS A 237 12.02 -7.64 -6.50
C HIS A 237 10.66 -6.93 -6.35
N VAL A 238 10.11 -6.35 -7.42
CA VAL A 238 8.76 -5.75 -7.42
C VAL A 238 7.67 -6.84 -7.31
N ASN A 239 7.90 -8.04 -7.85
CA ASN A 239 6.97 -9.17 -7.75
C ASN A 239 6.75 -9.64 -6.31
N LEU A 240 7.59 -9.23 -5.36
CA LEU A 240 7.36 -9.45 -3.93
C LEU A 240 6.02 -8.87 -3.45
N GLY A 241 5.47 -7.88 -4.15
CA GLY A 241 4.12 -7.37 -3.89
C GLY A 241 3.03 -8.44 -3.95
N ALA A 242 3.25 -9.53 -4.69
CA ALA A 242 2.36 -10.68 -4.76
C ALA A 242 2.12 -11.35 -3.40
N THR A 243 3.05 -11.20 -2.45
CA THR A 243 2.90 -11.75 -1.09
C THR A 243 1.68 -11.19 -0.35
N THR A 244 1.22 -10.00 -0.71
CA THR A 244 0.01 -9.39 -0.12
C THR A 244 -1.26 -10.16 -0.51
N LEU A 245 -1.30 -10.84 -1.66
CA LEU A 245 -2.38 -11.79 -1.99
C LEU A 245 -2.44 -12.95 -0.99
N GLY A 246 -1.29 -13.53 -0.66
CA GLY A 246 -1.18 -14.61 0.31
C GLY A 246 -1.56 -14.15 1.72
N LEU A 247 -1.14 -12.95 2.12
CA LEU A 247 -1.56 -12.33 3.38
C LEU A 247 -3.07 -12.12 3.45
N ALA A 248 -3.67 -11.50 2.44
CA ALA A 248 -5.10 -11.26 2.41
C ALA A 248 -5.90 -12.58 2.40
N ALA A 249 -5.49 -13.55 1.58
CA ALA A 249 -6.13 -14.87 1.52
C ALA A 249 -6.04 -15.62 2.85
N TYR A 250 -4.88 -15.60 3.52
CA TYR A 250 -4.73 -16.19 4.86
C TYR A 250 -5.62 -15.49 5.88
N ALA A 251 -5.57 -14.16 5.96
CA ALA A 251 -6.32 -13.39 6.95
C ALA A 251 -7.85 -13.55 6.79
N LEU A 252 -8.33 -13.77 5.56
CA LEU A 252 -9.75 -14.02 5.25
C LEU A 252 -10.19 -15.47 5.54
N THR A 253 -9.30 -16.46 5.44
CA THR A 253 -9.70 -17.88 5.37
C THR A 253 -9.11 -18.75 6.47
N GLY A 254 -7.96 -18.37 7.04
CA GLY A 254 -7.16 -19.19 7.96
C GLY A 254 -6.49 -20.41 7.32
N GLU A 255 -6.45 -20.50 5.98
CA GLU A 255 -5.83 -21.64 5.29
C GLU A 255 -4.30 -21.52 5.26
N GLU A 256 -3.61 -22.41 5.98
CA GLU A 256 -2.15 -22.37 6.18
C GLU A 256 -1.33 -22.37 4.88
N LYS A 257 -1.84 -22.95 3.78
CA LYS A 257 -1.13 -22.96 2.49
C LYS A 257 -0.73 -21.57 1.99
N TYR A 258 -1.56 -20.55 2.28
CA TYR A 258 -1.28 -19.17 1.88
C TYR A 258 -0.12 -18.57 2.69
N ARG A 259 -0.09 -18.87 4.00
CA ARG A 259 0.99 -18.45 4.90
C ARG A 259 2.30 -19.16 4.56
N ASP A 260 2.23 -20.46 4.29
CA ASP A 260 3.39 -21.26 3.89
C ASP A 260 4.01 -20.72 2.60
N TRP A 261 3.20 -20.42 1.57
CA TRP A 261 3.70 -19.85 0.33
C TRP A 261 4.36 -18.48 0.52
N VAL A 262 3.73 -17.57 1.29
CA VAL A 262 4.32 -16.25 1.59
C VAL A 262 5.69 -16.42 2.26
N ARG A 263 5.78 -17.29 3.26
CA ARG A 263 7.04 -17.57 3.96
C ARG A 263 8.09 -18.16 3.01
N ASP A 264 7.71 -19.16 2.21
CA ASP A 264 8.65 -19.88 1.35
C ASP A 264 9.19 -18.98 0.24
N TYR A 265 8.35 -18.12 -0.34
CA TYR A 265 8.75 -17.15 -1.36
C TYR A 265 9.62 -16.02 -0.77
N LEU A 266 9.24 -15.45 0.37
CA LEU A 266 10.07 -14.44 1.06
C LEU A 266 11.43 -15.00 1.46
N ASN A 267 11.49 -16.23 1.97
CA ASN A 267 12.75 -16.87 2.35
C ASN A 267 13.68 -17.08 1.13
N ALA A 268 13.13 -17.41 -0.04
CA ALA A 268 13.93 -17.47 -1.26
C ALA A 268 14.60 -16.12 -1.57
N TRP A 269 13.88 -15.01 -1.37
CA TRP A 269 14.42 -13.66 -1.55
C TRP A 269 15.43 -13.26 -0.46
N VAL A 270 15.25 -13.71 0.79
CA VAL A 270 16.27 -13.57 1.85
C VAL A 270 17.56 -14.29 1.43
N GLU A 271 17.48 -15.56 1.04
CA GLU A 271 18.65 -16.34 0.61
C GLU A 271 19.36 -15.73 -0.61
N ARG A 272 18.59 -15.21 -1.58
CA ARG A 272 19.13 -14.51 -2.75
C ARG A 272 19.86 -13.21 -2.35
N THR A 273 19.30 -12.47 -1.40
CA THR A 273 19.94 -11.26 -0.86
C THR A 273 21.25 -11.58 -0.16
N GLU A 274 21.30 -12.66 0.63
CA GLU A 274 22.54 -13.12 1.28
C GLU A 274 23.61 -13.52 0.27
N LYS A 275 23.22 -14.25 -0.79
CA LYS A 275 24.12 -14.61 -1.91
C LYS A 275 24.59 -13.39 -2.71
N ASN A 276 23.85 -12.29 -2.64
CA ASN A 276 24.16 -11.03 -3.33
C ASN A 276 24.75 -9.97 -2.39
N ASN A 277 25.59 -10.40 -1.44
CA ASN A 277 26.32 -9.51 -0.51
C ASN A 277 25.41 -8.57 0.30
N GLY A 278 24.19 -9.01 0.64
CA GLY A 278 23.24 -8.22 1.41
C GLY A 278 22.49 -7.15 0.60
N LEU A 279 22.58 -7.17 -0.72
CA LEU A 279 21.79 -6.32 -1.62
C LEU A 279 20.65 -7.14 -2.22
N ILE A 280 19.42 -6.68 -2.12
CA ILE A 280 18.28 -7.37 -2.75
C ILE A 280 18.50 -7.31 -4.27
N PRO A 281 18.61 -8.45 -4.97
CA PRO A 281 18.79 -8.40 -6.42
C PRO A 281 17.54 -7.85 -7.09
N SER A 282 17.69 -7.11 -8.18
CA SER A 282 16.58 -6.58 -8.96
C SER A 282 16.00 -7.61 -9.93
N SER A 283 16.83 -8.53 -10.42
CA SER A 283 16.42 -9.59 -11.35
C SER A 283 16.94 -10.96 -10.92
N VAL A 284 16.15 -11.99 -11.19
CA VAL A 284 16.47 -13.40 -10.93
C VAL A 284 16.06 -14.22 -12.15
N GLY A 285 16.94 -15.11 -12.61
CA GLY A 285 16.66 -16.01 -13.73
C GLY A 285 15.50 -16.97 -13.46
N LEU A 286 14.97 -17.57 -14.53
CA LEU A 286 13.89 -18.57 -14.44
C LEU A 286 14.27 -19.82 -13.62
N ASP A 287 15.57 -20.07 -13.46
CA ASP A 287 16.16 -21.14 -12.65
C ASP A 287 16.51 -20.68 -11.22
N GLY A 288 16.10 -19.47 -10.82
CA GLY A 288 16.36 -18.91 -9.50
C GLY A 288 17.75 -18.32 -9.29
N THR A 289 18.58 -18.22 -10.34
CA THR A 289 19.91 -17.60 -10.27
C THR A 289 19.83 -16.08 -10.14
N VAL A 290 20.64 -15.49 -9.26
CA VAL A 290 20.62 -14.04 -8.97
C VAL A 290 21.19 -13.19 -10.10
N ASP A 291 22.02 -13.78 -10.96
CA ASP A 291 22.64 -13.09 -12.09
C ASP A 291 21.91 -13.49 -13.38
N SER A 292 20.71 -12.95 -13.56
CA SER A 292 19.93 -13.17 -14.78
C SER A 292 20.68 -12.56 -15.99
N GLY A 293 20.19 -12.79 -17.21
CA GLY A 293 20.80 -12.23 -18.44
C GLY A 293 20.91 -10.69 -18.50
N TYR A 294 20.43 -9.98 -17.47
CA TYR A 294 20.49 -8.52 -17.32
C TYR A 294 21.41 -8.06 -16.16
N GLY A 295 22.08 -9.00 -15.49
CA GLY A 295 22.79 -8.77 -14.24
C GLY A 295 21.86 -8.74 -13.02
N TRP A 296 22.41 -8.98 -11.83
CA TRP A 296 21.63 -8.89 -10.57
C TRP A 296 20.99 -7.51 -10.33
N TYR A 297 21.54 -6.45 -10.92
CA TYR A 297 21.08 -5.05 -10.79
C TYR A 297 20.11 -4.62 -11.91
N GLY A 298 19.98 -5.43 -12.96
CA GLY A 298 19.17 -5.12 -14.14
C GLY A 298 17.68 -5.36 -13.93
N GLY A 299 16.91 -5.27 -15.02
CA GLY A 299 15.45 -5.35 -15.00
C GLY A 299 14.75 -4.00 -14.85
N VAL A 300 13.47 -3.96 -15.24
CA VAL A 300 12.62 -2.78 -15.03
C VAL A 300 12.53 -2.47 -13.53
N TYR A 301 12.69 -1.19 -13.20
CA TYR A 301 12.77 -0.65 -11.83
C TYR A 301 13.90 -1.19 -10.94
N GLY A 302 14.89 -1.86 -11.51
CA GLY A 302 16.07 -2.33 -10.79
C GLY A 302 17.08 -1.25 -10.41
N TRP A 303 18.14 -1.62 -9.68
CA TRP A 303 19.23 -0.73 -9.25
C TRP A 303 19.86 0.04 -10.43
N GLY A 304 19.92 -0.57 -11.61
CA GLY A 304 20.50 0.00 -12.82
C GLY A 304 19.50 0.76 -13.69
N PHE A 305 18.24 0.87 -13.28
CA PHE A 305 17.14 1.33 -14.12
C PHE A 305 17.06 2.86 -14.22
N SER A 306 17.87 3.37 -15.13
CA SER A 306 17.79 4.74 -15.63
C SER A 306 17.14 4.77 -17.00
N VAL A 307 16.34 5.81 -17.26
CA VAL A 307 15.67 6.08 -18.55
C VAL A 307 15.72 7.57 -18.87
N MET A 308 15.53 7.93 -20.14
CA MET A 308 15.40 9.34 -20.53
C MET A 308 14.11 9.92 -19.95
N GLN A 309 14.10 11.18 -19.52
CA GLN A 309 12.85 11.89 -19.25
C GLN A 309 12.25 12.32 -20.59
N ILE A 310 11.05 11.87 -20.90
CA ILE A 310 10.32 12.22 -22.11
C ILE A 310 9.15 13.15 -21.74
N PRO A 311 8.89 14.23 -22.50
CA PRO A 311 9.66 14.75 -23.64
C PRO A 311 11.13 15.06 -23.31
N TRP A 312 12.05 14.71 -24.22
CA TRP A 312 13.49 14.83 -23.94
C TRP A 312 13.90 16.26 -23.59
N ASN A 313 14.35 16.44 -22.35
CA ASN A 313 14.74 17.73 -21.78
C ASN A 313 16.21 17.77 -21.33
N GLY A 314 17.01 16.77 -21.75
CA GLY A 314 18.41 16.62 -21.33
C GLY A 314 18.59 15.96 -19.95
N ARG A 315 17.52 15.46 -19.32
CA ARG A 315 17.57 14.84 -17.99
C ARG A 315 17.24 13.35 -18.04
N VAL A 316 17.86 12.63 -17.12
CA VAL A 316 17.63 11.20 -16.90
C VAL A 316 16.72 11.03 -15.69
N ALA A 317 15.81 10.07 -15.75
CA ALA A 317 15.04 9.59 -14.61
C ALA A 317 15.71 8.32 -14.05
N HIS A 318 16.03 8.34 -12.76
CA HIS A 318 16.51 7.20 -12.01
C HIS A 318 15.32 6.56 -11.30
N ARG A 319 14.85 5.41 -11.81
CA ARG A 319 13.58 4.79 -11.42
C ARG A 319 13.81 3.45 -10.69
N ALA A 320 14.81 3.36 -9.82
CA ALA A 320 14.96 2.18 -8.96
C ALA A 320 13.93 2.23 -7.82
N TYR A 321 13.01 1.25 -7.74
CA TYR A 321 11.90 1.27 -6.79
C TYR A 321 12.14 0.36 -5.58
N HIS A 322 13.01 0.82 -4.68
CA HIS A 322 13.31 0.10 -3.43
C HIS A 322 12.36 0.42 -2.27
N THR A 323 11.36 1.30 -2.47
CA THR A 323 10.43 1.74 -1.40
C THR A 323 9.28 0.76 -1.15
N ARG A 324 8.83 -0.01 -2.15
CA ARG A 324 7.72 -0.96 -2.04
C ARG A 324 8.13 -2.31 -1.45
N THR A 325 9.31 -2.79 -1.83
CA THR A 325 9.85 -4.09 -1.39
C THR A 325 9.89 -4.26 0.14
N PRO A 326 10.27 -3.26 0.98
CA PRO A 326 10.18 -3.34 2.44
C PRO A 326 8.84 -3.84 2.98
N PHE A 327 7.73 -3.37 2.40
CA PHE A 327 6.40 -3.74 2.86
C PHE A 327 6.02 -5.19 2.51
N SER A 328 6.59 -5.74 1.43
CA SER A 328 6.41 -7.16 1.12
C SER A 328 7.07 -8.05 2.18
N PHE A 329 8.23 -7.65 2.70
CA PHE A 329 8.87 -8.34 3.82
C PHE A 329 8.16 -8.08 5.15
N ALA A 330 7.50 -6.93 5.31
CA ALA A 330 6.62 -6.67 6.45
C ALA A 330 5.41 -7.63 6.49
N ASN A 331 4.96 -8.16 5.35
CA ASN A 331 4.01 -9.28 5.34
C ASN A 331 4.60 -10.52 6.05
N GLY A 332 5.91 -10.76 5.93
CA GLY A 332 6.63 -11.81 6.67
C GLY A 332 6.57 -11.59 8.18
N VAL A 333 6.74 -10.34 8.63
CA VAL A 333 6.59 -9.95 10.05
C VAL A 333 5.16 -10.23 10.53
N LEU A 334 4.14 -9.78 9.78
CA LEU A 334 2.74 -10.05 10.12
C LEU A 334 2.45 -11.55 10.24
N MET A 335 3.00 -12.37 9.33
CA MET A 335 2.76 -13.81 9.30
C MET A 335 3.49 -14.62 10.36
N THR A 336 4.60 -14.11 10.90
CA THR A 336 5.53 -14.93 11.70
C THR A 336 5.96 -14.30 13.02
N GLY A 337 5.77 -13.00 13.20
CA GLY A 337 6.37 -12.22 14.28
C GLY A 337 7.89 -12.02 14.15
N ASN A 338 8.52 -12.52 13.09
CA ASN A 338 9.97 -12.41 12.92
C ASN A 338 10.36 -11.05 12.33
N ALA A 339 10.93 -10.17 13.16
CA ALA A 339 11.43 -8.87 12.74
C ALA A 339 12.63 -8.95 11.76
N ASP A 340 13.31 -10.09 11.64
CA ASP A 340 14.47 -10.23 10.75
C ASP A 340 14.14 -9.99 9.28
N TYR A 341 12.88 -10.22 8.87
CA TYR A 341 12.42 -9.90 7.52
C TYR A 341 12.59 -8.42 7.18
N VAL A 342 12.29 -7.51 8.11
CA VAL A 342 12.44 -6.06 7.90
C VAL A 342 13.82 -5.55 8.31
N SER A 343 14.50 -6.20 9.27
CA SER A 343 15.89 -5.90 9.63
C SER A 343 16.88 -6.10 8.48
N LEU A 344 16.54 -6.96 7.50
CA LEU A 344 17.29 -7.10 6.25
C LEU A 344 17.46 -5.75 5.52
N PHE A 345 16.44 -4.89 5.52
CA PHE A 345 16.51 -3.57 4.89
C PHE A 345 17.45 -2.63 5.62
N ARG A 346 17.49 -2.69 6.95
CA ARG A 346 18.46 -1.91 7.72
C ARG A 346 19.89 -2.24 7.27
N ARG A 347 20.22 -3.52 7.17
CA ARG A 347 21.54 -3.99 6.72
C ARG A 347 21.83 -3.57 5.28
N MET A 348 20.85 -3.67 4.38
CA MET A 348 20.99 -3.21 2.99
C MET A 348 21.25 -1.69 2.93
N ILE A 349 20.48 -0.90 3.69
CA ILE A 349 20.64 0.56 3.78
C ILE A 349 22.04 0.93 4.27
N ASP A 350 22.51 0.30 5.35
CA ASP A 350 23.85 0.54 5.89
C ASP A 350 24.95 0.15 4.87
N ASN A 351 24.75 -0.96 4.16
CA ASN A 351 25.66 -1.41 3.10
C ASN A 351 25.76 -0.38 1.96
N VAL A 352 24.62 0.05 1.39
CA VAL A 352 24.58 1.06 0.32
C VAL A 352 25.23 2.37 0.78
N ASN A 353 24.87 2.84 1.97
CA ASN A 353 25.42 4.10 2.50
C ASN A 353 26.91 3.99 2.86
N SER A 354 27.47 2.79 3.05
CA SER A 354 28.91 2.60 3.26
C SER A 354 29.75 2.95 2.02
N HIS A 355 29.13 3.01 0.85
CA HIS A 355 29.74 3.45 -0.41
C HIS A 355 29.70 4.97 -0.62
N ALA A 356 29.42 5.76 0.42
CA ALA A 356 29.47 7.21 0.35
C ALA A 356 30.85 7.72 -0.08
N THR A 357 30.88 8.85 -0.78
CA THR A 357 32.10 9.53 -1.20
C THR A 357 32.14 10.97 -0.71
N VAL A 358 33.33 11.55 -0.60
CA VAL A 358 33.49 12.97 -0.27
C VAL A 358 33.80 13.75 -1.54
N GLN A 359 32.94 14.69 -1.90
CA GLN A 359 33.12 15.60 -3.04
C GLN A 359 32.93 17.04 -2.56
N ASP A 360 33.87 17.93 -2.84
CA ASP A 360 33.87 19.34 -2.40
C ASP A 360 33.59 19.52 -0.89
N GLY A 361 34.12 18.61 -0.06
CA GLY A 361 33.95 18.63 1.40
C GLY A 361 32.57 18.17 1.89
N LYS A 362 31.68 17.70 1.00
CA LYS A 362 30.37 17.13 1.33
C LYS A 362 30.40 15.62 1.15
N THR A 363 29.83 14.89 2.11
CA THR A 363 29.56 13.46 1.96
C THR A 363 28.35 13.28 1.05
N LEU A 364 28.49 12.44 0.03
CA LEU A 364 27.42 12.06 -0.89
C LEU A 364 27.21 10.55 -0.88
N TYR A 365 25.96 10.11 -0.92
CA TYR A 365 25.54 8.71 -0.83
C TYR A 365 24.99 8.23 -2.18
N PRO A 366 25.37 7.02 -2.65
CA PRO A 366 24.86 6.49 -3.91
C PRO A 366 23.40 6.05 -3.78
N HIS A 367 22.64 6.20 -4.86
CA HIS A 367 21.23 5.77 -4.92
C HIS A 367 20.96 4.72 -6.00
N MET A 368 21.94 4.47 -6.87
CA MET A 368 21.81 3.56 -8.01
C MET A 368 23.09 2.74 -8.20
N TYR A 369 22.97 1.57 -8.81
CA TYR A 369 24.11 0.71 -9.17
C TYR A 369 23.87 0.04 -10.52
N GLY A 370 24.87 0.02 -11.40
CA GLY A 370 24.78 -0.74 -12.65
C GLY A 370 25.79 -0.29 -13.70
N ARG A 371 25.48 -0.60 -14.97
CA ARG A 371 26.33 -0.32 -16.15
C ARG A 371 26.52 1.18 -16.40
N LEU A 372 27.77 1.64 -16.29
CA LEU A 372 28.13 3.05 -16.45
C LEU A 372 28.15 3.50 -17.91
N ASP A 373 28.51 2.60 -18.84
CA ASP A 373 28.44 2.81 -20.28
C ASP A 373 26.99 2.92 -20.79
N ARG A 374 26.07 2.12 -20.21
CA ARG A 374 24.61 2.27 -20.43
C ARG A 374 24.13 3.65 -19.98
N LEU A 375 24.51 4.06 -18.76
CA LEU A 375 24.12 5.36 -18.22
C LEU A 375 24.63 6.54 -19.07
N GLU A 376 25.88 6.47 -19.56
CA GLU A 376 26.46 7.51 -20.41
C GLU A 376 25.66 7.68 -21.72
N LYS A 377 25.28 6.58 -22.37
CA LYS A 377 24.43 6.62 -23.56
C LYS A 377 23.08 7.28 -23.31
N ILE A 378 22.42 6.92 -22.21
CA ILE A 378 21.11 7.50 -21.83
C ILE A 378 21.25 9.02 -21.59
N LYS A 379 22.31 9.46 -20.90
CA LYS A 379 22.59 10.89 -20.68
C LYS A 379 22.78 11.67 -21.99
N ASN A 380 23.29 11.01 -23.02
CA ASN A 380 23.50 11.60 -24.34
C ASN A 380 22.27 11.50 -25.26
N GLY A 381 21.18 10.89 -24.81
CA GLY A 381 20.00 10.63 -25.64
C GLY A 381 20.21 9.54 -26.70
N GLU A 382 21.21 8.68 -26.52
CA GLU A 382 21.61 7.67 -27.49
C GLU A 382 20.84 6.34 -27.34
N SER A 383 20.76 5.58 -28.43
CA SER A 383 20.28 4.20 -28.39
C SER A 383 21.24 3.30 -27.60
N LEU A 384 20.66 2.39 -26.82
CA LEU A 384 21.38 1.31 -26.11
C LEU A 384 21.82 0.16 -27.04
N ALA A 385 21.40 0.17 -28.31
CA ALA A 385 21.74 -0.86 -29.28
C ALA A 385 23.26 -0.98 -29.48
N GLY A 386 23.76 -2.21 -29.57
CA GLY A 386 25.18 -2.49 -29.80
C GLY A 386 26.08 -2.38 -28.56
N LEU A 387 25.51 -2.15 -27.36
CA LEU A 387 26.26 -2.33 -26.12
C LEU A 387 26.71 -3.80 -25.98
N PRO A 388 27.95 -4.06 -25.54
CA PRO A 388 28.40 -5.41 -25.21
C PRO A 388 27.61 -5.97 -24.01
N GLU A 389 27.48 -7.29 -23.96
CA GLU A 389 26.81 -8.02 -22.87
C GLU A 389 27.36 -7.63 -21.50
N THR A 390 28.67 -7.44 -21.39
CA THR A 390 29.36 -6.98 -20.17
C THR A 390 30.05 -5.63 -20.39
N GLY A 391 30.31 -4.90 -19.31
CA GLY A 391 30.94 -3.58 -19.36
C GLY A 391 31.22 -3.03 -17.96
N PRO A 392 31.68 -1.78 -17.84
CA PRO A 392 32.00 -1.17 -16.55
C PRO A 392 30.75 -0.98 -15.70
N GLU A 393 30.80 -1.42 -14.45
CA GLU A 393 29.72 -1.33 -13.46
C GLU A 393 30.15 -0.50 -12.26
N GLY A 394 29.21 0.17 -11.61
CA GLY A 394 29.49 0.90 -10.38
C GLY A 394 28.29 1.62 -9.79
N TRP A 395 28.52 2.18 -8.60
CA TRP A 395 27.60 3.09 -7.93
C TRP A 395 27.53 4.43 -8.65
N TYR A 396 26.32 4.99 -8.76
CA TYR A 396 26.09 6.32 -9.33
C TYR A 396 24.90 7.00 -8.64
N GLU A 397 24.55 8.19 -9.12
CA GLU A 397 23.50 9.04 -8.52
C GLU A 397 23.79 9.36 -7.05
N TYR A 398 24.94 10.01 -6.84
CA TYR A 398 25.41 10.43 -5.53
C TYR A 398 24.65 11.69 -5.06
N ARG A 399 23.98 11.61 -3.92
CA ARG A 399 23.15 12.70 -3.34
C ARG A 399 23.60 13.06 -1.93
N ALA A 400 23.23 14.24 -1.45
CA ALA A 400 23.55 14.67 -0.08
C ALA A 400 22.72 13.91 0.98
N SER A 401 21.49 13.52 0.65
CA SER A 401 20.64 12.67 1.49
C SER A 401 21.17 11.24 1.50
N LYS A 402 20.98 10.52 2.61
CA LYS A 402 21.29 9.08 2.69
C LYS A 402 20.33 8.28 1.81
N PHE A 403 20.79 7.14 1.30
CA PHE A 403 19.88 6.13 0.76
C PHE A 403 19.08 5.54 1.91
N ALA A 404 17.77 5.77 1.94
CA ALA A 404 16.92 5.42 3.07
C ALA A 404 15.48 5.04 2.66
N PRO A 405 15.28 4.11 1.69
CA PRO A 405 13.94 3.71 1.29
C PRO A 405 13.14 3.21 2.49
N SER A 406 11.97 3.81 2.71
CA SER A 406 10.99 3.41 3.73
C SER A 406 11.55 3.40 5.17
N ALA A 407 12.54 4.25 5.49
CA ALA A 407 13.14 4.31 6.83
C ALA A 407 12.14 4.64 7.95
N PHE A 408 11.11 5.45 7.66
CA PHE A 408 10.01 5.68 8.61
C PHE A 408 9.22 4.39 8.90
N ALA A 409 8.94 3.57 7.90
CA ALA A 409 8.26 2.30 8.10
C ALA A 409 9.15 1.29 8.84
N LEU A 410 10.46 1.30 8.56
CA LEU A 410 11.45 0.51 9.30
C LEU A 410 11.42 0.86 10.80
N TRP A 411 11.47 2.15 11.14
CA TRP A 411 11.30 2.61 12.54
C TRP A 411 10.00 2.09 13.13
N TYR A 412 8.88 2.16 12.41
CA TYR A 412 7.60 1.70 12.94
C TYR A 412 7.60 0.20 13.27
N TRP A 413 8.15 -0.64 12.36
CA TRP A 413 8.16 -2.09 12.59
C TRP A 413 9.08 -2.47 13.75
N THR A 414 10.28 -1.87 13.84
CA THR A 414 11.32 -2.27 14.80
C THR A 414 11.35 -1.45 16.09
N HIS A 415 10.74 -0.26 16.12
CA HIS A 415 10.94 0.79 17.12
C HIS A 415 12.40 1.22 17.31
N ASP A 416 13.27 0.90 16.35
CA ASP A 416 14.67 1.32 16.37
C ASP A 416 14.77 2.81 16.04
N GLN A 417 15.06 3.62 17.05
CA GLN A 417 15.19 5.07 16.91
C GLN A 417 16.28 5.47 15.91
N SER A 418 17.32 4.65 15.71
CA SER A 418 18.38 4.94 14.75
C SER A 418 17.92 4.90 13.28
N ALA A 419 16.73 4.37 13.01
CA ALA A 419 16.11 4.44 11.69
C ALA A 419 15.59 5.87 11.37
N LEU A 420 15.27 6.67 12.39
CA LEU A 420 14.90 8.08 12.20
C LEU A 420 16.11 8.95 11.82
N ASP A 421 17.33 8.58 12.23
CA ASP A 421 18.58 9.25 11.83
C ASP A 421 18.92 9.09 10.34
N LEU A 422 18.16 8.26 9.62
CA LEU A 422 18.24 8.10 8.17
C LEU A 422 17.37 9.13 7.43
N LEU A 423 16.40 9.74 8.11
CA LEU A 423 15.51 10.74 7.56
C LEU A 423 16.14 12.14 7.67
N ASP A 424 15.79 13.03 6.75
CA ASP A 424 16.25 14.43 6.80
C ASP A 424 15.60 15.20 7.96
N HIS A 425 14.42 14.77 8.41
CA HIS A 425 13.71 15.32 9.56
C HIS A 425 12.88 14.23 10.25
N VAL A 426 12.67 14.37 11.55
CA VAL A 426 11.75 13.53 12.31
C VAL A 426 10.32 13.84 11.84
N PRO A 427 9.50 12.84 11.50
CA PRO A 427 8.12 13.08 11.11
C PRO A 427 7.33 13.74 12.25
N PRO A 428 6.50 14.78 12.00
CA PRO A 428 5.79 15.49 13.07
C PRO A 428 4.89 14.61 13.96
N TRP A 429 4.33 13.53 13.40
CA TRP A 429 3.58 12.54 14.18
C TRP A 429 4.46 11.83 15.23
N VAL A 430 5.73 11.57 14.91
CA VAL A 430 6.71 10.98 15.85
C VAL A 430 7.03 11.96 16.98
N ASP A 431 7.18 13.25 16.68
CA ASP A 431 7.35 14.27 17.72
C ASP A 431 6.12 14.35 18.64
N PHE A 432 4.91 14.22 18.10
CA PHE A 432 3.67 14.19 18.87
C PHE A 432 3.59 13.01 19.84
N ILE A 433 3.76 11.77 19.35
CA ILE A 433 3.69 10.56 20.19
C ILE A 433 4.82 10.49 21.24
N ASN A 434 5.92 11.23 21.03
CA ASN A 434 7.00 11.39 21.99
C ASN A 434 6.74 12.54 22.99
N GLY A 435 5.62 13.27 22.85
CA GLY A 435 5.21 14.37 23.72
C GLY A 435 5.86 15.73 23.40
N SER A 436 6.63 15.83 22.31
CA SER A 436 7.34 17.07 21.92
C SER A 436 6.45 18.07 21.17
N ASP A 437 5.34 17.62 20.58
CA ASP A 437 4.40 18.49 19.86
C ASP A 437 2.93 18.17 20.14
N PRO A 438 2.37 18.62 21.29
CA PRO A 438 0.99 18.33 21.68
C PRO A 438 -0.07 18.98 20.78
N THR A 439 0.33 19.91 19.90
CA THR A 439 -0.62 20.62 19.02
C THR A 439 -0.80 19.94 17.66
N PHE A 440 0.02 18.92 17.35
CA PHE A 440 -0.06 18.17 16.11
C PHE A 440 -1.44 17.60 15.76
N PRO A 441 -2.21 16.97 16.68
CA PRO A 441 -3.47 16.32 16.32
C PRO A 441 -4.47 17.29 15.69
N GLU A 442 -4.64 18.47 16.30
CA GLU A 442 -5.57 19.47 15.80
C GLU A 442 -5.10 20.06 14.47
N ARG A 443 -3.82 20.41 14.37
CA ARG A 443 -3.25 20.97 13.14
C ARG A 443 -3.33 19.99 11.96
N ALA A 444 -3.09 18.70 12.21
CA ALA A 444 -3.17 17.66 11.18
C ALA A 444 -4.61 17.45 10.70
N LEU A 445 -5.57 17.40 11.61
CA LEU A 445 -6.99 17.27 11.24
C LEU A 445 -7.53 18.51 10.51
N GLU A 446 -7.08 19.72 10.89
CA GLU A 446 -7.39 20.96 10.16
C GLU A 446 -6.79 20.97 8.75
N ALA A 447 -5.54 20.53 8.61
CA ALA A 447 -4.88 20.41 7.32
C ALA A 447 -5.63 19.43 6.41
N ASP A 448 -6.08 18.29 6.94
CA ASP A 448 -6.87 17.31 6.18
C ASP A 448 -8.26 17.86 5.79
N LEU A 449 -8.91 18.67 6.64
CA LEU A 449 -10.15 19.37 6.31
C LEU A 449 -9.95 20.40 5.19
N GLU A 450 -8.85 21.16 5.21
CA GLU A 450 -8.51 22.11 4.15
C GLU A 450 -8.16 21.39 2.85
N ALA A 451 -7.38 20.31 2.92
CA ALA A 451 -7.08 19.47 1.75
C ALA A 451 -8.37 18.89 1.13
N LEU A 452 -9.31 18.43 1.97
CA LEU A 452 -10.62 17.99 1.50
C LEU A 452 -11.39 19.12 0.79
N ARG A 453 -11.41 20.34 1.35
CA ARG A 453 -12.04 21.50 0.73
C ARG A 453 -11.44 21.80 -0.65
N GLN A 454 -10.11 21.75 -0.77
CA GLN A 454 -9.39 21.95 -2.03
C GLN A 454 -9.71 20.87 -3.07
N LYS A 455 -9.79 19.60 -2.67
CA LYS A 455 -10.20 18.50 -3.55
C LYS A 455 -11.62 18.69 -4.07
N VAL A 456 -12.56 19.09 -3.19
CA VAL A 456 -13.95 19.38 -3.56
C VAL A 456 -14.05 20.57 -4.53
N GLU A 457 -13.30 21.64 -4.29
CA GLU A 457 -13.19 22.74 -5.24
C GLU A 457 -12.63 22.26 -6.58
N GLY A 458 -11.59 21.45 -6.56
CA GLY A 458 -10.93 20.88 -7.73
C GLY A 458 -11.87 20.07 -8.63
N PHE A 459 -12.52 19.02 -8.11
CA PHE A 459 -13.40 18.21 -8.96
C PHE A 459 -14.67 18.96 -9.42
N ARG A 460 -15.11 20.00 -8.70
CA ARG A 460 -16.21 20.88 -9.15
C ARG A 460 -15.78 21.82 -10.26
N ALA A 461 -14.51 22.23 -10.26
CA ALA A 461 -13.91 23.08 -11.29
C ALA A 461 -13.40 22.28 -12.49
N ASP A 462 -13.26 20.97 -12.37
CA ASP A 462 -12.94 20.09 -13.49
C ASP A 462 -14.03 20.20 -14.57
N LEU A 463 -13.67 20.60 -15.79
CA LEU A 463 -14.59 20.78 -16.91
C LEU A 463 -14.45 19.71 -17.99
N ARG A 464 -13.57 18.71 -17.78
CA ARG A 464 -13.32 17.65 -18.76
C ARG A 464 -14.58 16.81 -18.96
N SER A 465 -14.78 16.36 -20.20
CA SER A 465 -15.79 15.37 -20.55
C SER A 465 -15.16 13.98 -20.55
N PRO A 466 -15.95 12.90 -20.39
CA PRO A 466 -15.40 11.54 -20.31
C PRO A 466 -14.51 11.13 -21.50
N ASP A 467 -14.72 11.71 -22.68
CA ASP A 467 -13.95 11.45 -23.90
C ASP A 467 -12.61 12.20 -23.98
N THR A 468 -12.34 13.10 -23.03
CA THR A 468 -11.09 13.87 -22.85
C THR A 468 -10.49 13.64 -21.46
N THR A 469 -10.79 12.51 -20.84
CA THR A 469 -10.35 12.16 -19.48
C THR A 469 -9.62 10.82 -19.50
N MET A 470 -8.40 10.81 -18.97
CA MET A 470 -7.62 9.60 -18.64
C MET A 470 -8.06 9.04 -17.28
N SER A 471 -7.66 7.81 -16.95
CA SER A 471 -8.11 7.13 -15.72
C SER A 471 -7.52 7.72 -14.43
N ASP A 472 -6.36 8.36 -14.50
CA ASP A 472 -5.61 8.95 -13.38
C ASP A 472 -5.96 10.43 -13.12
N ASP A 473 -6.54 11.09 -14.11
CA ASP A 473 -6.85 12.53 -14.15
C ASP A 473 -7.58 13.07 -12.92
N MET A 474 -8.39 12.25 -12.24
CA MET A 474 -9.16 12.63 -11.07
C MET A 474 -8.69 11.98 -9.76
N ASN A 475 -7.63 11.16 -9.79
CA ASN A 475 -7.08 10.49 -8.61
C ASN A 475 -6.72 11.49 -7.50
N HIS A 476 -6.12 12.61 -7.86
CA HIS A 476 -5.72 13.66 -6.90
C HIS A 476 -6.92 14.36 -6.22
N PHE A 477 -8.12 14.23 -6.79
CA PHE A 477 -9.37 14.72 -6.20
C PHE A 477 -10.07 13.70 -5.29
N ASN A 478 -9.59 12.45 -5.21
CA ASN A 478 -10.19 11.41 -4.36
C ASN A 478 -10.36 11.93 -2.90
N PRO A 479 -11.59 12.06 -2.39
CA PRO A 479 -11.85 12.71 -1.10
C PRO A 479 -11.37 11.94 0.13
N ALA A 480 -11.02 10.65 0.00
CA ALA A 480 -10.57 9.80 1.11
C ALA A 480 -9.16 10.19 1.60
N THR A 481 -9.09 11.25 2.39
CA THR A 481 -7.92 11.76 3.12
C THR A 481 -7.86 11.13 4.51
N ILE A 482 -7.15 10.01 4.62
CA ILE A 482 -7.09 9.19 5.85
C ILE A 482 -5.80 9.34 6.65
N GLY A 483 -4.83 10.13 6.19
CA GLY A 483 -3.47 10.16 6.75
C GLY A 483 -3.44 10.46 8.25
N ALA A 484 -3.99 11.61 8.66
CA ALA A 484 -4.06 11.98 10.07
C ALA A 484 -4.94 11.02 10.87
N LEU A 485 -6.04 10.52 10.28
CA LEU A 485 -6.93 9.57 10.95
C LEU A 485 -6.23 8.24 11.25
N THR A 486 -5.47 7.69 10.30
CA THR A 486 -4.70 6.45 10.51
C THR A 486 -3.67 6.62 11.63
N GLN A 487 -2.94 7.74 11.64
CA GLN A 487 -1.94 8.03 12.66
C GLN A 487 -2.57 8.26 14.04
N LEU A 488 -3.56 9.16 14.12
CA LEU A 488 -4.15 9.61 15.38
C LEU A 488 -5.14 8.61 15.96
N MET A 489 -5.88 7.87 15.15
CA MET A 489 -6.84 6.89 15.67
C MET A 489 -6.18 5.54 15.91
N LEU A 490 -5.39 5.05 14.96
CA LEU A 490 -4.91 3.66 14.99
C LEU A 490 -3.49 3.53 15.54
N GLY A 491 -2.77 4.65 15.70
CA GLY A 491 -1.33 4.62 15.90
C GLY A 491 -0.63 3.95 14.72
N GLY A 492 -1.11 4.12 13.49
CA GLY A 492 -0.70 3.34 12.32
C GLY A 492 0.01 4.13 11.23
N ILE A 493 0.54 3.41 10.25
CA ILE A 493 1.18 3.97 9.04
C ILE A 493 0.13 4.09 7.93
N PRO A 494 -0.03 5.27 7.29
CA PRO A 494 -0.86 5.40 6.09
C PRO A 494 -0.40 4.46 4.97
N THR A 495 -1.35 3.76 4.33
CA THR A 495 -1.05 2.70 3.34
C THR A 495 -0.79 3.21 1.92
N GLY A 496 -1.35 4.36 1.54
CA GLY A 496 -1.12 4.95 0.21
C GLY A 496 -1.45 4.01 -0.96
N ARG A 497 -0.76 4.20 -2.09
CA ARG A 497 -0.93 3.42 -3.34
C ARG A 497 0.13 2.32 -3.54
N ASP A 498 0.96 2.08 -2.54
CA ASP A 498 2.21 1.34 -2.70
C ASP A 498 2.13 -0.16 -2.31
N VAL A 499 0.93 -0.75 -2.29
CA VAL A 499 0.68 -2.19 -2.05
C VAL A 499 0.92 -2.63 -0.61
N HIS A 500 0.20 -2.05 0.35
CA HIS A 500 0.53 -2.24 1.76
C HIS A 500 -0.62 -2.84 2.56
N ALA A 501 -0.27 -3.84 3.37
CA ALA A 501 -1.04 -4.18 4.56
C ALA A 501 -1.10 -2.95 5.49
N LEU A 502 -2.22 -2.78 6.19
CA LEU A 502 -2.33 -1.72 7.19
C LEU A 502 -1.56 -2.13 8.45
N HIS A 503 -0.49 -1.40 8.78
CA HIS A 503 0.19 -1.55 10.06
C HIS A 503 -0.36 -0.53 11.06
N ALA A 504 -0.92 -1.02 12.17
CA ALA A 504 -1.56 -0.21 13.20
C ALA A 504 -1.28 -0.81 14.59
N GLN A 505 -1.34 0.01 15.65
CA GLN A 505 -1.28 -0.48 17.03
C GLN A 505 -2.66 -0.91 17.52
N LEU A 506 -3.71 -0.18 17.12
CA LEU A 506 -5.08 -0.43 17.53
C LEU A 506 -6.03 -0.43 16.33
N ARG A 507 -7.16 -1.14 16.50
CA ARG A 507 -8.32 -1.10 15.60
C ARG A 507 -9.61 -1.13 16.42
N TYR A 508 -10.66 -0.50 15.90
CA TYR A 508 -11.94 -0.35 16.60
C TYR A 508 -13.12 -0.96 15.85
N PHE A 509 -14.13 -1.33 16.62
CA PHE A 509 -15.41 -1.82 16.10
C PHE A 509 -16.58 -1.23 16.87
N ASP A 510 -17.69 -1.03 16.17
CA ASP A 510 -18.99 -0.69 16.72
C ASP A 510 -19.76 -1.99 17.01
N PRO A 511 -19.89 -2.40 18.29
CA PRO A 511 -20.60 -3.61 18.66
C PRO A 511 -22.13 -3.48 18.54
N ALA A 512 -22.68 -2.26 18.57
CA ALA A 512 -24.12 -2.04 18.44
C ALA A 512 -24.59 -2.29 17.01
N ARG A 513 -23.82 -1.79 16.03
CA ARG A 513 -24.06 -2.01 14.60
C ARG A 513 -23.36 -3.24 14.04
N ARG A 514 -22.48 -3.88 14.82
CA ARG A 514 -21.64 -5.03 14.42
C ARG A 514 -20.89 -4.75 13.10
N ARG A 515 -20.14 -3.65 13.07
CA ARG A 515 -19.34 -3.21 11.92
C ARG A 515 -17.95 -2.72 12.35
N ALA A 516 -17.05 -2.58 11.38
CA ALA A 516 -15.76 -1.96 11.58
C ALA A 516 -15.87 -0.45 11.85
N GLY A 517 -14.89 0.09 12.56
CA GLY A 517 -14.75 1.51 12.88
C GLY A 517 -15.38 1.91 14.20
N LEU A 518 -15.10 3.16 14.60
CA LEU A 518 -15.71 3.74 15.80
C LEU A 518 -17.21 3.98 15.59
N PRO A 519 -18.03 3.88 16.67
CA PRO A 519 -19.38 4.41 16.66
C PRO A 519 -19.44 5.89 16.27
N GLU A 520 -20.58 6.35 15.74
CA GLU A 520 -20.75 7.68 15.12
C GLU A 520 -20.37 8.87 16.01
N GLN A 521 -20.50 8.73 17.33
CA GLN A 521 -20.20 9.80 18.30
C GLN A 521 -18.97 9.51 19.16
N VAL A 522 -18.15 8.54 18.77
CA VAL A 522 -16.92 8.18 19.49
C VAL A 522 -15.71 8.62 18.67
N ALA A 523 -14.74 9.23 19.37
CA ALA A 523 -13.44 9.59 18.83
C ALA A 523 -12.32 8.88 19.59
N ALA A 524 -11.21 8.60 18.90
CA ALA A 524 -10.02 7.98 19.48
C ALA A 524 -8.76 8.79 19.17
N LEU A 525 -7.87 8.96 20.15
CA LEU A 525 -6.56 9.59 19.96
C LEU A 525 -5.47 8.76 20.61
N VAL A 526 -4.64 8.12 19.80
CA VAL A 526 -3.35 7.55 20.20
C VAL A 526 -2.36 8.68 20.37
N ASP A 527 -1.89 8.89 21.59
CA ASP A 527 -1.00 9.98 21.99
C ASP A 527 0.37 9.50 22.48
N GLY A 528 0.61 8.19 22.47
CA GLY A 528 1.87 7.60 22.88
C GLY A 528 2.04 6.18 22.37
N MET A 529 3.27 5.81 22.04
CA MET A 529 3.61 4.50 21.48
C MET A 529 5.00 4.06 21.92
N THR A 530 5.12 2.83 22.42
CA THR A 530 6.38 2.16 22.76
C THR A 530 6.49 0.83 22.01
N ALA A 531 7.62 0.12 22.16
CA ALA A 531 7.79 -1.19 21.54
C ALA A 531 6.80 -2.25 22.08
N ASP A 532 6.27 -2.04 23.28
CA ASP A 532 5.46 -2.97 24.06
C ASP A 532 4.10 -2.38 24.51
N GLY A 533 3.70 -1.21 23.99
CA GLY A 533 2.46 -0.57 24.40
C GLY A 533 2.06 0.67 23.61
N VAL A 534 0.83 1.10 23.89
CA VAL A 534 0.20 2.28 23.27
C VAL A 534 -0.67 2.97 24.32
N THR A 535 -0.76 4.29 24.26
CA THR A 535 -1.73 5.07 25.04
C THR A 535 -2.81 5.61 24.12
N VAL A 536 -4.06 5.63 24.61
CA VAL A 536 -5.22 6.06 23.80
C VAL A 536 -6.28 6.75 24.64
N HIS A 537 -6.74 7.90 24.18
CA HIS A 537 -7.95 8.55 24.64
C HIS A 537 -9.17 8.06 23.84
N LEU A 538 -10.24 7.67 24.54
CA LEU A 538 -11.55 7.41 23.95
C LEU A 538 -12.55 8.42 24.51
N VAL A 539 -13.33 9.04 23.63
CA VAL A 539 -14.27 10.11 24.01
C VAL A 539 -15.63 9.84 23.38
N ASN A 540 -16.68 9.81 24.20
CA ASN A 540 -18.05 9.89 23.75
C ASN A 540 -18.49 11.35 23.68
N LEU A 541 -18.81 11.82 22.47
CA LEU A 541 -19.27 13.18 22.20
C LEU A 541 -20.77 13.35 22.39
N ASP A 542 -21.51 12.25 22.53
CA ASP A 542 -22.95 12.25 22.73
C ASP A 542 -23.31 12.59 24.18
N PRO A 543 -24.02 13.71 24.44
CA PRO A 543 -24.40 14.09 25.80
C PRO A 543 -25.66 13.35 26.29
N VAL A 544 -26.32 12.57 25.42
CA VAL A 544 -27.58 11.88 25.71
C VAL A 544 -27.36 10.38 25.86
N ASP A 545 -26.72 9.76 24.88
CA ASP A 545 -26.63 8.31 24.78
C ASP A 545 -25.23 7.78 25.15
N ALA A 546 -25.22 6.61 25.78
CA ALA A 546 -24.00 5.87 26.05
C ALA A 546 -23.57 5.09 24.80
N HIS A 547 -22.27 5.03 24.55
CA HIS A 547 -21.71 4.30 23.40
C HIS A 547 -20.73 3.23 23.87
N SER A 548 -20.72 2.09 23.18
CA SER A 548 -19.74 1.02 23.41
C SER A 548 -18.81 0.90 22.22
N VAL A 549 -17.52 0.68 22.48
CA VAL A 549 -16.51 0.43 21.45
C VAL A 549 -15.73 -0.82 21.80
N VAL A 550 -15.39 -1.63 20.80
CA VAL A 550 -14.44 -2.74 20.96
C VAL A 550 -13.06 -2.28 20.51
N VAL A 551 -12.05 -2.51 21.33
CA VAL A 551 -10.64 -2.20 21.07
C VAL A 551 -9.87 -3.49 20.81
N GLN A 552 -9.20 -3.56 19.67
CA GLN A 552 -8.36 -4.67 19.24
C GLN A 552 -6.90 -4.22 19.08
N GLY A 553 -5.96 -5.11 19.40
CA GLY A 553 -4.53 -4.90 19.13
C GLY A 553 -4.17 -5.25 17.70
N GLY A 554 -3.64 -4.30 16.95
CA GLY A 554 -3.27 -4.46 15.54
C GLY A 554 -4.44 -4.40 14.57
N ALA A 555 -4.14 -4.19 13.29
CA ALA A 555 -5.15 -4.13 12.24
C ALA A 555 -5.82 -5.49 11.98
N TYR A 556 -5.12 -6.58 12.29
CA TYR A 556 -5.45 -7.98 12.00
C TYR A 556 -5.50 -8.84 13.28
N ASN A 557 -5.66 -8.24 14.46
CA ASN A 557 -5.63 -8.92 15.76
C ASN A 557 -4.27 -9.61 16.06
N GLU A 558 -3.22 -9.18 15.38
CA GLU A 558 -1.88 -9.74 15.43
C GLU A 558 -1.12 -9.32 16.69
N HIS A 559 -1.56 -8.28 17.41
CA HIS A 559 -0.99 -7.87 18.69
C HIS A 559 -1.78 -8.50 19.85
N ARG A 560 -1.08 -9.17 20.77
CA ARG A 560 -1.70 -9.78 21.95
C ARG A 560 -1.75 -8.77 23.08
N LEU A 561 -2.95 -8.31 23.43
CA LEU A 561 -3.16 -7.36 24.53
C LEU A 561 -2.93 -8.05 25.89
N THR A 562 -2.01 -7.56 26.71
CA THR A 562 -1.59 -8.21 27.96
C THR A 562 -2.13 -7.52 29.20
N HIS A 563 -2.21 -6.19 29.19
CA HIS A 563 -2.65 -5.40 30.34
C HIS A 563 -3.22 -4.05 29.89
N VAL A 564 -4.24 -3.56 30.60
CA VAL A 564 -4.83 -2.25 30.37
C VAL A 564 -4.96 -1.53 31.70
N ARG A 565 -4.41 -0.31 31.79
CA ARG A 565 -4.64 0.60 32.91
C ARG A 565 -5.50 1.77 32.45
N ASP A 566 -6.55 2.08 33.19
CA ASP A 566 -7.36 3.27 32.92
C ASP A 566 -6.95 4.45 33.80
N SER A 567 -7.35 5.66 33.37
CA SER A 567 -7.10 6.92 34.07
C SER A 567 -7.81 7.04 35.42
N ASP A 568 -8.80 6.18 35.70
CA ASP A 568 -9.53 6.14 36.96
C ASP A 568 -8.84 5.21 37.99
N GLY A 569 -7.71 4.60 37.62
CA GLY A 569 -6.88 3.75 38.47
C GLY A 569 -7.22 2.25 38.40
N GLY A 570 -8.11 1.85 37.48
CA GLY A 570 -8.45 0.46 37.21
C GLY A 570 -7.36 -0.28 36.44
N GLU A 571 -7.14 -1.53 36.81
CA GLU A 571 -6.26 -2.46 36.10
C GLU A 571 -7.05 -3.64 35.55
N HIS A 572 -6.87 -3.93 34.26
CA HIS A 572 -7.62 -4.95 33.54
C HIS A 572 -6.69 -5.88 32.77
N ASN A 573 -7.07 -7.15 32.68
CA ASN A 573 -6.34 -8.14 31.89
C ASN A 573 -7.25 -8.68 30.79
N PRO A 574 -7.09 -8.24 29.53
CA PRO A 574 -7.90 -8.70 28.41
C PRO A 574 -7.55 -10.11 27.93
N GLN A 575 -6.59 -10.80 28.56
CA GLN A 575 -6.19 -12.19 28.26
C GLN A 575 -5.83 -12.44 26.78
N GLY A 576 -5.22 -11.44 26.13
CA GLY A 576 -4.77 -11.57 24.75
C GLY A 576 -5.84 -11.43 23.68
N VAL A 577 -7.07 -11.01 24.03
CA VAL A 577 -8.17 -10.81 23.09
C VAL A 577 -8.66 -9.35 23.10
N PRO A 578 -9.47 -8.92 22.11
CA PRO A 578 -10.12 -7.61 22.14
C PRO A 578 -10.98 -7.40 23.40
N PHE A 579 -11.12 -6.16 23.85
CA PHE A 579 -11.95 -5.79 25.01
C PHE A 579 -12.95 -4.68 24.65
N ALA A 580 -14.00 -4.53 25.45
CA ALA A 580 -15.00 -3.48 25.25
C ALA A 580 -14.80 -2.33 26.23
N VAL A 581 -15.09 -1.12 25.78
CA VAL A 581 -15.20 0.09 26.61
C VAL A 581 -16.60 0.63 26.48
N ARG A 582 -17.30 0.82 27.60
CA ARG A 582 -18.61 1.46 27.66
C ARG A 582 -18.44 2.89 28.14
N LEU A 583 -18.67 3.86 27.25
CA LEU A 583 -18.57 5.28 27.54
C LEU A 583 -19.96 5.80 27.89
N ALA A 584 -20.15 6.29 29.12
CA ALA A 584 -21.36 7.01 29.51
C ALA A 584 -21.56 8.28 28.65
N PRO A 585 -22.75 8.91 28.64
CA PRO A 585 -22.97 10.14 27.89
C PRO A 585 -21.97 11.23 28.28
N GLY A 586 -21.27 11.79 27.29
CA GLY A 586 -20.23 12.81 27.48
C GLY A 586 -18.99 12.34 28.25
N ALA A 587 -18.79 11.03 28.41
CA ALA A 587 -17.67 10.48 29.15
C ALA A 587 -16.42 10.27 28.28
N ALA A 588 -15.26 10.29 28.94
CA ALA A 588 -14.00 9.96 28.32
C ALA A 588 -13.15 9.08 29.25
N ILE A 589 -12.19 8.39 28.66
CA ILE A 589 -11.22 7.57 29.37
C ILE A 589 -9.88 7.61 28.65
N HIS A 590 -8.79 7.62 29.41
CA HIS A 590 -7.44 7.47 28.88
C HIS A 590 -6.91 6.09 29.32
N LEU A 591 -6.42 5.31 28.36
CA LEU A 591 -5.97 3.94 28.57
C LEU A 591 -4.49 3.82 28.24
N THR A 592 -3.72 3.19 29.13
CA THR A 592 -2.39 2.64 28.82
C THR A 592 -2.54 1.16 28.55
N ILE A 593 -2.22 0.72 27.33
CA ILE A 593 -2.40 -0.65 26.86
C ILE A 593 -1.04 -1.28 26.59
N SER A 594 -0.70 -2.33 27.33
CA SER A 594 0.48 -3.17 27.07
C SER A 594 0.14 -4.31 26.12
N MET A 595 1.07 -4.65 25.23
CA MET A 595 0.88 -5.69 24.22
C MET A 595 2.17 -6.39 23.80
N ASP A 596 2.04 -7.64 23.38
CA ASP A 596 3.07 -8.32 22.60
C ASP A 596 2.77 -8.13 21.11
N ARG A 597 3.61 -7.37 20.39
CA ARG A 597 3.41 -7.10 18.96
C ARG A 597 3.68 -8.34 18.12
N TYR A 598 2.88 -8.52 17.07
CA TYR A 598 2.96 -9.62 16.09
C TYR A 598 2.98 -11.03 16.72
N ALA A 599 2.29 -11.21 17.86
CA ALA A 599 2.25 -12.45 18.61
C ALA A 599 1.22 -13.47 18.09
N ASN A 600 0.20 -13.02 17.36
CA ASN A 600 -0.86 -13.86 16.81
C ASN A 600 -0.81 -13.90 15.28
N PRO A 601 -1.23 -15.00 14.64
CA PRO A 601 -1.45 -15.01 13.20
C PRO A 601 -2.50 -13.97 12.80
N PRO A 602 -2.32 -13.26 11.66
CA PRO A 602 -3.20 -12.17 11.27
C PRO A 602 -4.56 -12.70 10.79
N THR A 603 -5.64 -12.02 11.16
CA THR A 603 -6.99 -12.31 10.69
C THR A 603 -7.81 -11.05 10.44
N PHE A 604 -8.70 -11.10 9.44
CA PHE A 604 -9.70 -10.07 9.24
C PHE A 604 -10.95 -10.26 10.10
N SER A 605 -11.06 -11.39 10.80
CA SER A 605 -12.24 -11.76 11.58
C SER A 605 -12.62 -10.66 12.56
N PHE A 606 -13.90 -10.31 12.57
CA PHE A 606 -14.44 -9.39 13.54
C PHE A 606 -14.50 -10.04 14.92
N PRO A 607 -14.46 -9.24 16.01
CA PRO A 607 -14.34 -9.79 17.35
C PRO A 607 -15.54 -10.64 17.78
N TRP A 608 -16.69 -10.62 17.10
CA TRP A 608 -17.89 -11.40 17.47
C TRP A 608 -18.13 -12.68 16.66
N VAL A 609 -17.14 -13.13 15.88
CA VAL A 609 -17.22 -14.34 15.06
C VAL A 609 -16.62 -15.55 15.77
#